data_AF-A0A958D3Q9-F1
#
_entry.id   AF-A0A958D3Q9-F1
#
_cell.length_a   1.000
_cell.length_b   1.000
_cell.length_c   1.000
_cell.angle_alpha   90.00
_cell.angle_beta   90.00
_cell.angle_gamma   90.00
#
_symmetry.space_group_name_H-M   'P 1'
#
loop_
_entity.id
_entity.type
_entity.pdbx_description
1 polymer ?
#
loop_
_entity_poly.entity_id
_entity_poly.type
_entity_poly.pdbx_seq_one_letter_code
_entity_poly.pdbx_strand_id
1 'polypeptide(L)'
;ITHVDGSARPQTVDAATNPRFAALLRAFYRRTGCPMLLNTSFNQAGEPIVCTPADALFCFVNAGLDALVLEDWLFDRVAMPDNWPELVAAWGSEPPVLADAASRSPLGENLYTFV
;
A
#
# COMPACT_ATOMS: atom_id res chain seq x y z
N ILE A 1 -0.38 -7.27 -18.35
CA ILE A 1 1.00 -6.85 -18.04
C ILE A 1 1.90 -7.96 -18.53
N THR A 2 2.51 -7.76 -19.68
CA THR A 2 3.45 -8.70 -20.29
C THR A 2 4.63 -7.89 -20.82
N HIS A 3 5.79 -8.52 -20.93
CA HIS A 3 6.86 -7.96 -21.74
C HIS A 3 6.47 -7.99 -23.23
N VAL A 4 7.24 -7.30 -24.08
CA VAL A 4 7.03 -7.26 -25.54
C VAL A 4 7.05 -8.65 -26.17
N ASP A 5 7.77 -9.59 -25.55
CA ASP A 5 7.85 -11.00 -25.96
C ASP A 5 6.67 -11.88 -25.49
N GLY A 6 5.70 -11.30 -24.77
CA GLY A 6 4.53 -12.01 -24.25
C GLY A 6 4.76 -12.71 -22.89
N SER A 7 5.96 -12.67 -22.32
CA SER A 7 6.24 -13.24 -21.00
C SER A 7 5.64 -12.40 -19.86
N ALA A 8 5.35 -13.04 -18.72
CA ALA A 8 4.85 -12.39 -17.52
C ALA A 8 5.28 -13.13 -16.24
N ARG A 9 5.19 -12.44 -15.10
CA ARG A 9 5.41 -13.01 -13.76
C ARG A 9 4.12 -12.91 -12.93
N PRO A 10 3.09 -13.73 -13.23
CA PRO A 10 1.83 -13.65 -12.51
C PRO A 10 1.99 -14.12 -11.06
N GLN A 11 1.35 -13.41 -10.15
CA GLN A 11 1.11 -13.87 -8.77
C GLN A 11 -0.33 -14.35 -8.68
N THR A 12 -0.54 -15.63 -8.35
CA THR A 12 -1.89 -16.15 -8.12
C THR A 12 -2.26 -15.95 -6.65
N VAL A 13 -3.46 -15.47 -6.40
CA VAL A 13 -4.00 -15.22 -5.05
C VAL A 13 -5.09 -16.23 -4.78
N ASP A 14 -4.90 -17.04 -3.74
CA ASP A 14 -5.88 -18.02 -3.30
C ASP A 14 -6.75 -17.45 -2.17
N ALA A 15 -8.06 -17.72 -2.21
CA ALA A 15 -9.00 -17.17 -1.25
C ALA A 15 -8.91 -17.82 0.13
N ALA A 16 -8.36 -19.04 0.25
CA ALA A 16 -8.15 -19.69 1.53
C ALA A 16 -6.91 -19.13 2.25
N THR A 17 -5.90 -18.67 1.51
CA THR A 17 -4.67 -18.11 2.08
C THR A 17 -4.66 -16.59 2.20
N ASN A 18 -5.31 -15.86 1.28
CA ASN A 18 -5.41 -14.40 1.34
C ASN A 18 -6.82 -13.92 0.97
N PRO A 19 -7.80 -14.07 1.89
CA PRO A 19 -9.20 -13.81 1.61
C PRO A 19 -9.49 -12.34 1.29
N ARG A 20 -8.82 -11.39 1.95
CA ARG A 20 -9.00 -9.95 1.72
C ARG A 20 -8.55 -9.56 0.32
N PHE A 21 -7.37 -10.01 -0.11
CA PHE A 21 -6.85 -9.69 -1.43
C PHE A 21 -7.63 -10.40 -2.54
N ALA A 22 -8.09 -11.63 -2.31
CA ALA A 22 -9.01 -12.32 -3.22
C ALA A 22 -10.36 -11.58 -3.37
N ALA A 23 -10.92 -11.06 -2.27
CA ALA A 23 -12.15 -10.28 -2.29
C ALA A 23 -11.99 -8.96 -3.07
N LEU A 24 -10.86 -8.29 -2.89
CA LEU A 24 -10.49 -7.10 -3.65
C LEU A 24 -10.42 -7.38 -5.15
N LEU A 25 -9.67 -8.41 -5.58
CA LEU A 25 -9.59 -8.79 -7.00
C LEU A 25 -10.96 -9.11 -7.60
N ARG A 26 -11.83 -9.80 -6.86
CA ARG A 26 -13.21 -10.05 -7.28
C ARG A 26 -14.03 -8.77 -7.39
N ALA A 27 -13.88 -7.84 -6.45
CA ALA A 27 -14.57 -6.55 -6.49
C ALA A 27 -14.09 -5.70 -7.68
N PHE A 28 -12.79 -5.67 -7.93
CA PHE A 28 -12.19 -5.02 -9.08
C PHE A 28 -12.72 -5.63 -10.39
N TYR A 29 -12.71 -6.96 -10.52
CA TYR A 29 -13.24 -7.65 -11.69
C TYR A 29 -14.71 -7.32 -11.96
N ARG A 30 -15.56 -7.32 -10.92
CA ARG A 30 -16.98 -6.96 -11.07
C ARG A 30 -17.18 -5.52 -11.58
N ARG A 31 -16.24 -4.61 -11.29
CA ARG A 31 -16.32 -3.20 -11.70
C ARG A 31 -15.71 -2.94 -13.07
N THR A 32 -14.62 -3.64 -13.41
CA THR A 32 -13.80 -3.30 -14.58
C THR A 32 -13.81 -4.34 -15.69
N GLY A 33 -14.26 -5.57 -15.40
CA GLY A 33 -14.11 -6.71 -16.30
C GLY A 33 -12.67 -7.24 -16.40
N CYS A 34 -11.71 -6.68 -15.67
CA CYS A 34 -10.32 -7.14 -15.61
C CYS A 34 -10.06 -7.86 -14.28
N PRO A 35 -9.68 -9.15 -14.26
CA PRO A 35 -9.48 -9.91 -13.03
C PRO A 35 -8.08 -9.78 -12.42
N MET A 36 -7.33 -8.73 -12.76
CA MET A 36 -5.93 -8.56 -12.33
C MET A 36 -5.62 -7.12 -11.95
N LEU A 37 -4.70 -6.96 -10.99
CA LEU A 37 -4.11 -5.69 -10.58
C LEU A 37 -2.59 -5.73 -10.80
N LEU A 38 -1.99 -4.56 -11.00
CA LEU A 38 -0.54 -4.41 -10.90
C LEU A 38 -0.14 -4.48 -9.42
N ASN A 39 0.84 -5.32 -9.09
CA ASN A 39 1.40 -5.42 -7.75
C ASN A 39 2.89 -5.07 -7.82
N THR A 40 3.30 -4.02 -7.12
CA THR A 40 4.69 -3.56 -7.04
C THR A 40 5.07 -3.40 -5.57
N SER A 41 6.38 -3.35 -5.28
CA SER A 41 6.85 -3.09 -3.92
C SER A 41 6.33 -1.75 -3.41
N PHE A 42 5.87 -1.74 -2.16
CA PHE A 42 5.52 -0.50 -1.47
C PHE A 42 6.77 0.09 -0.81
N ASN A 43 7.45 0.96 -1.54
CA ASN A 43 8.64 1.68 -1.12
C ASN A 43 8.92 2.85 -2.07
N GLN A 44 9.86 3.72 -1.69
CA GLN A 44 10.48 4.65 -2.62
C GLN A 44 11.69 4.01 -3.33
N ALA A 45 12.12 4.60 -4.44
CA ALA A 45 13.28 4.11 -5.17
C ALA A 45 14.56 4.19 -4.30
N GLY A 46 15.17 3.05 -4.04
CA GLY A 46 16.35 2.94 -3.18
C GLY A 46 16.05 2.67 -1.70
N GLU A 47 14.77 2.62 -1.31
CA GLU A 47 14.34 2.32 0.07
C GLU A 47 13.87 0.86 0.24
N PRO A 48 13.98 0.29 1.46
CA PRO A 48 13.40 -1.02 1.76
C PRO A 48 11.86 -0.99 1.68
N ILE A 49 11.26 -2.17 1.60
CA ILE A 49 9.79 -2.32 1.73
C ILE A 49 9.40 -1.90 3.14
N VAL A 50 8.33 -1.11 3.22
CA VAL A 50 7.74 -0.63 4.47
C VAL A 50 7.39 -1.79 5.41
N CYS A 51 7.65 -1.63 6.71
CA CYS A 51 7.46 -2.67 7.72
C CYS A 51 6.55 -2.24 8.87
N THR A 52 6.34 -0.93 9.03
CA THR A 52 5.51 -0.35 10.09
C THR A 52 4.41 0.56 9.53
N PRO A 53 3.35 0.84 10.29
CA PRO A 53 2.38 1.88 9.97
C PRO A 53 3.02 3.24 9.67
N ALA A 54 4.07 3.60 10.41
CA ALA A 54 4.80 4.85 10.21
C ALA A 54 5.52 4.86 8.85
N ASP A 55 6.18 3.76 8.49
CA ASP A 55 6.83 3.61 7.17
C ASP A 55 5.79 3.72 6.04
N ALA A 56 4.64 3.07 6.19
CA ALA A 56 3.57 3.09 5.19
C ALA A 56 3.00 4.50 4.99
N LEU A 57 2.77 5.25 6.07
CA LEU A 57 2.33 6.65 6.01
C LEU A 57 3.39 7.54 5.37
N PHE A 58 4.66 7.39 5.79
CA PHE A 58 5.78 8.13 5.22
C PHE A 58 5.91 7.89 3.71
N CYS A 59 5.90 6.61 3.29
CA CYS A 59 5.98 6.24 1.88
C CYS A 59 4.76 6.72 1.09
N PHE A 60 3.54 6.61 1.64
CA PHE A 60 2.31 7.09 1.01
C PHE A 60 2.39 8.58 0.65
N VAL A 61 2.86 9.40 1.58
CA VAL A 61 3.00 10.85 1.35
C VAL A 61 4.10 11.15 0.34
N ASN A 62 5.30 10.60 0.56
CA ASN A 62 6.45 10.96 -0.28
C ASN A 62 6.36 10.38 -1.70
N ALA A 63 5.65 9.27 -1.89
CA ALA A 63 5.39 8.70 -3.22
C ALA A 63 4.22 9.38 -3.96
N GLY A 64 3.45 10.26 -3.30
CA GLY A 64 2.34 10.98 -3.92
C GLY A 64 1.17 10.08 -4.33
N LEU A 65 0.91 9.01 -3.57
CA LEU A 65 -0.17 8.07 -3.84
C LEU A 65 -1.55 8.71 -3.55
N ASP A 66 -2.59 8.25 -4.24
CA ASP A 66 -3.95 8.80 -4.07
C ASP A 66 -4.67 8.28 -2.82
N ALA A 67 -4.47 7.01 -2.49
CA ALA A 67 -5.05 6.39 -1.30
C ALA A 67 -4.13 5.35 -0.65
N LEU A 68 -4.22 5.23 0.67
CA LEU A 68 -3.57 4.18 1.45
C LEU A 68 -4.64 3.42 2.26
N VAL A 69 -4.62 2.09 2.12
CA VAL A 69 -5.40 1.20 2.99
C VAL A 69 -4.43 0.56 3.98
N LEU A 70 -4.61 0.88 5.26
CA LEU A 70 -3.85 0.29 6.36
C LEU A 70 -4.82 -0.44 7.28
N GLU A 71 -4.85 -1.78 7.15
CA GLU A 71 -5.87 -2.61 7.79
C GLU A 71 -7.28 -2.12 7.45
N ASP A 72 -8.05 -1.67 8.44
CA ASP A 72 -9.43 -1.20 8.29
C ASP A 72 -9.55 0.32 8.16
N TRP A 73 -8.42 1.01 8.00
CA TRP A 73 -8.34 2.46 7.80
C TRP A 73 -8.07 2.78 6.34
N LEU A 74 -8.82 3.75 5.81
CA LEU A 74 -8.61 4.34 4.49
C LEU A 74 -8.17 5.79 4.65
N PHE A 75 -6.99 6.09 4.12
CA PHE A 75 -6.48 7.44 3.99
C PHE A 75 -6.65 7.86 2.54
N ASP A 76 -7.47 8.87 2.31
CA ASP A 76 -7.65 9.49 1.00
C ASP A 76 -6.84 10.80 0.99
N ARG A 77 -5.92 10.94 0.02
CA ARG A 77 -5.08 12.13 -0.10
C ARG A 77 -5.90 13.40 -0.24
N VAL A 78 -7.07 13.35 -0.90
CA VAL A 78 -7.92 14.54 -1.05
C VAL A 78 -8.67 14.92 0.23
N ALA A 79 -8.74 14.01 1.20
CA ALA A 79 -9.36 14.25 2.50
C ALA A 79 -8.35 14.64 3.58
N MET A 80 -7.04 14.64 3.27
CA MET A 80 -6.00 15.10 4.19
C MET A 80 -6.07 16.63 4.36
N PRO A 81 -5.75 17.15 5.55
CA PRO A 81 -5.79 18.60 5.78
C PRO A 81 -4.76 19.35 4.92
N ASP A 82 -5.03 20.62 4.58
CA ASP A 82 -4.16 21.40 3.68
C ASP A 82 -2.72 21.54 4.19
N ASN A 83 -2.53 21.56 5.51
CA ASN A 83 -1.20 21.62 6.15
C ASN A 83 -0.51 20.25 6.28
N TRP A 84 -1.07 19.20 5.67
CA TRP A 84 -0.52 17.85 5.69
C TRP A 84 0.94 17.77 5.20
N PRO A 85 1.34 18.46 4.10
CA PRO A 85 2.75 18.47 3.68
C PRO A 85 3.69 19.07 4.74
N GLU A 86 3.24 20.07 5.50
CA GLU A 86 4.02 20.69 6.57
C GLU A 86 4.15 19.76 7.77
N LEU A 87 3.07 19.05 8.13
CA LEU A 87 3.08 18.02 9.17
C LEU A 87 4.05 16.88 8.85
N VAL A 88 4.12 16.50 7.57
CA VAL A 88 5.05 15.46 7.10
C VAL A 88 6.48 15.97 7.03
N ALA A 89 6.71 17.19 6.55
CA ALA A 89 8.03 17.83 6.57
C ALA A 89 8.59 17.98 8.00
N ALA A 90 7.71 18.17 8.99
CA ALA A 90 8.08 18.22 10.40
C ALA A 90 8.56 16.87 10.97
N TRP A 91 8.27 15.74 10.30
CA TRP A 91 8.81 14.42 10.68
C TRP A 91 10.26 14.21 10.22
N GLY A 92 10.80 15.09 9.37
CA GLY A 92 12.18 15.00 8.90
C GLY A 92 12.38 13.93 7.82
N SER A 93 13.59 13.38 7.74
CA SER A 93 13.97 12.37 6.73
C SER A 93 13.73 10.91 7.17
N GLU A 94 13.12 10.70 8.34
CA GLU A 94 12.85 9.38 8.90
C GLU A 94 11.38 9.27 9.31
N PRO A 95 10.76 8.08 9.22
CA PRO A 95 9.41 7.88 9.70
C PRO A 95 9.33 8.17 11.21
N PRO A 96 8.24 8.80 11.70
CA PRO A 96 8.10 9.09 13.11
C PRO A 96 8.06 7.79 13.92
N VAL A 97 8.88 7.71 14.98
CA VAL A 97 8.82 6.58 15.92
C VAL A 97 7.51 6.67 16.69
N LEU A 98 6.52 5.88 16.27
CA LEU A 98 5.27 5.74 17.04
C LEU A 98 5.60 5.06 18.38
N ALA A 99 5.00 5.55 19.46
CA ALA A 99 5.27 5.06 20.83
C ALA A 99 5.02 3.54 21.01
N ASP A 100 4.30 2.92 20.06
CA ASP A 100 4.03 1.49 20.01
C ASP A 100 4.47 0.84 18.67
N ALA A 101 5.51 1.40 18.02
CA ALA A 101 6.06 0.88 16.75
C ALA A 101 6.63 -0.55 16.86
N ALA A 102 6.84 -1.04 18.09
CA ALA A 102 7.20 -2.43 18.37
C ALA A 102 6.01 -3.39 18.26
N SER A 103 4.77 -2.88 18.32
CA SER A 103 3.60 -3.65 17.89
C SER A 103 3.63 -3.73 16.37
N ARG A 104 4.28 -4.77 15.84
CA ARG A 104 3.86 -5.32 14.56
C ARG A 104 2.34 -5.47 14.66
N SER A 105 1.60 -5.06 13.63
CA SER A 105 0.24 -5.58 13.49
C SER A 105 0.36 -7.09 13.73
N PRO A 106 -0.42 -7.69 14.65
CA PRO A 106 -0.41 -9.15 14.82
C PRO A 106 -0.73 -9.86 13.49
N LEU A 107 -1.18 -9.09 12.49
CA LEU A 107 -1.41 -9.41 11.11
C LEU A 107 -0.47 -8.61 10.19
N GLY A 108 0.85 -8.84 10.23
CA GLY A 108 1.81 -8.25 9.29
C GLY A 108 1.62 -8.61 7.80
N GLU A 109 0.39 -8.93 7.38
CA GLU A 109 0.00 -9.48 6.08
C GLU A 109 -0.93 -8.56 5.27
N ASN A 110 -1.40 -7.43 5.82
CA ASN A 110 -2.48 -6.62 5.22
C ASN A 110 -2.05 -5.19 4.83
N LEU A 111 -0.86 -5.05 4.25
CA LEU A 111 -0.47 -3.79 3.64
C LEU A 111 -0.74 -3.85 2.14
N TYR A 112 -1.72 -3.09 1.68
CA TYR A 112 -2.13 -3.07 0.28
C TYR A 112 -1.85 -1.68 -0.31
N THR A 113 -1.06 -1.63 -1.38
CA THR A 113 -0.89 -0.43 -2.18
C THR A 113 -1.41 -0.60 -3.58
N PHE A 114 -2.05 0.47 -4.05
CA PHE A 114 -2.55 0.60 -5.39
C PHE A 114 -1.73 1.70 -6.06
N VAL A 115 -1.07 1.36 -7.16
CA VAL A 115 -0.46 2.31 -8.11
C VAL A 115 -1.14 2.12 -9.45
#